data_AF-A0A1Y3BLZ2-F1
#
_entry.id   AF-A0A1Y3BLZ2-F1
#
_cell.length_a   1.000
_cell.length_b   1.000
_cell.length_c   1.000
_cell.angle_alpha   90.00
_cell.angle_beta   90.00
_cell.angle_gamma   90.00
#
_symmetry.space_group_name_H-M   'P 1'
#
loop_
_entity.id
_entity.type
_entity.pdbx_description
1 polymer ?
#
loop_
_entity_poly.entity_id
_entity_poly.type
_entity_poly.pdbx_seq_one_letter_code
_entity_poly.pdbx_strand_id
1 'polypeptide(L)' 'MPNLLQYPIALFGILRAGMMVVNVNPLYTPRELEHQLNDSGASAIVIVSNFAHTLEKVVFNTQVKHVILTR' A
#
# COMPACT_ATOMS: atom_id res chain seq x y z
N MET A 1 5.81 -3.56 3.27
CA MET A 1 5.96 -4.98 3.70
C MET A 1 7.44 -5.23 3.98
N PRO A 2 7.86 -5.62 5.19
CA PRO A 2 9.27 -5.77 5.52
C PRO A 2 9.81 -7.14 5.04
N ASN A 3 10.29 -7.21 3.80
CA ASN A 3 11.00 -8.37 3.21
C ASN A 3 10.26 -9.72 3.32
N LEU A 4 8.98 -9.74 2.94
CA LEU A 4 8.17 -10.95 2.93
C LEU A 4 8.00 -11.50 1.51
N LEU A 5 7.76 -12.82 1.38
CA LEU A 5 7.53 -13.48 0.07
C LEU A 5 6.32 -12.93 -0.69
N GLN A 6 5.33 -12.38 0.01
CA GLN A 6 4.18 -11.76 -0.61
C GLN A 6 4.54 -10.50 -1.39
N TYR A 7 5.66 -9.82 -1.05
CA TYR A 7 6.10 -8.64 -1.78
C TYR A 7 6.53 -8.94 -3.23
N PRO A 8 7.46 -9.86 -3.53
CA PRO A 8 7.80 -10.19 -4.91
C PRO A 8 6.60 -10.77 -5.67
N ILE A 9 5.72 -11.54 -5.01
CA ILE A 9 4.49 -12.05 -5.63
C ILE A 9 3.57 -10.89 -6.06
N ALA A 10 3.31 -9.93 -5.16
CA ALA A 10 2.51 -8.76 -5.45
C ALA A 10 3.16 -7.87 -6.52
N LEU A 11 4.46 -7.60 -6.40
CA LEU A 11 5.24 -6.81 -7.35
C LEU A 11 5.13 -7.37 -8.77
N PHE A 12 5.47 -8.65 -8.97
CA PHE A 12 5.40 -9.27 -10.28
C PHE A 12 3.96 -9.40 -10.79
N GLY A 13 2.99 -9.67 -9.90
CA GLY A 13 1.57 -9.69 -10.26
C GLY A 13 1.09 -8.33 -10.80
N ILE A 14 1.42 -7.24 -10.12
CA ILE A 14 1.04 -5.88 -10.52
C ILE A 14 1.71 -5.51 -11.85
N LEU A 15 3.01 -5.78 -11.99
CA LEU A 15 3.74 -5.51 -13.24
C LEU A 15 3.18 -6.32 -14.42
N ARG A 16 2.87 -7.61 -14.22
CA ARG A 16 2.26 -8.45 -15.26
C ARG A 16 0.85 -8.00 -15.67
N ALA A 17 0.14 -7.33 -14.78
CA ALA A 17 -1.17 -6.75 -15.07
C ALA A 17 -1.09 -5.38 -15.79
N GLY A 18 0.11 -4.90 -16.12
CA GLY A 18 0.30 -3.60 -16.78
C GLY A 18 0.09 -2.40 -15.85
N MET A 19 0.18 -2.61 -14.54
CA MET A 19 0.00 -1.58 -13.52
C MET A 19 1.37 -1.06 -13.01
N MET A 20 1.35 0.11 -12.36
CA MET A 20 2.52 0.70 -11.72
C MET A 20 2.58 0.33 -10.23
N VAL A 21 3.78 0.13 -9.71
CA VAL A 21 4.02 -0.15 -8.28
C VAL A 21 4.72 1.02 -7.64
N VAL A 22 4.16 1.51 -6.53
CA VAL A 22 4.78 2.51 -5.66
C VAL A 22 5.07 1.88 -4.32
N ASN A 23 6.33 1.98 -3.89
CA ASN A 23 6.76 1.43 -2.62
C ASN A 23 6.54 2.44 -1.49
N VAL A 24 5.91 1.95 -0.42
CA VAL A 24 5.63 2.74 0.79
C VAL A 24 6.37 2.12 1.97
N ASN A 25 6.97 2.97 2.80
CA ASN A 25 7.61 2.53 4.02
C ASN A 25 6.53 2.21 5.09
N PRO A 26 6.52 0.98 5.64
CA PRO A 26 5.52 0.59 6.64
C PRO A 26 5.61 1.37 7.96
N LEU A 27 6.73 2.07 8.22
CA LEU A 27 6.96 2.86 9.42
C LEU A 27 6.54 4.32 9.29
N TYR A 28 5.94 4.71 8.16
CA TYR A 28 5.40 6.05 8.00
C TYR A 28 4.32 6.36 9.02
N THR A 29 4.32 7.62 9.46
CA THR A 29 3.21 8.18 10.22
C THR A 29 1.96 8.26 9.32
N PRO A 30 0.75 8.35 9.91
CA PRO A 30 -0.47 8.47 9.11
C PRO A 30 -0.42 9.60 8.08
N ARG A 31 0.09 10.78 8.46
CA ARG A 31 0.19 11.94 7.57
C ARG A 31 1.13 11.72 6.38
N GLU A 32 2.28 11.08 6.61
CA GLU A 32 3.22 10.75 5.54
C GLU A 32 2.63 9.71 4.59
N LEU A 33 1.93 8.71 5.13
CA LEU A 33 1.23 7.70 4.34
C LEU A 33 0.12 8.33 3.48
N GLU A 34 -0.70 9.21 4.06
CA GLU A 34 -1.75 9.93 3.33
C GLU A 34 -1.17 10.75 2.18
N HIS A 35 -0.09 11.50 2.46
CA HIS A 35 0.57 12.31 1.44
C HIS A 35 1.10 11.43 0.30
N GLN A 36 1.78 10.32 0.60
CA GLN A 36 2.32 9.45 -0.43
C GLN A 36 1.23 8.76 -1.27
N LEU A 37 0.13 8.34 -0.65
CA LEU A 37 -0.98 7.72 -1.37
C LEU A 37 -1.68 8.71 -2.31
N ASN A 38 -1.81 9.97 -1.90
CA ASN A 38 -2.40 11.02 -2.73
C ASN A 38 -1.46 11.49 -3.85
N ASP A 39 -0.17 11.67 -3.55
CA ASP A 39 0.85 12.05 -4.54
C ASP A 39 1.03 10.99 -5.63
N SER A 40 1.06 9.72 -5.24
CA SER A 40 1.17 8.60 -6.19
C SER A 40 -0.10 8.30 -6.99
N GLY A 41 -1.25 8.84 -6.58
CA GLY A 41 -2.55 8.50 -7.19
C GLY A 41 -2.93 7.03 -7.05
N ALA A 42 -2.45 6.34 -6.02
CA ALA A 42 -2.66 4.91 -5.84
C ALA A 42 -4.14 4.56 -5.63
N SER A 43 -4.68 3.66 -6.46
CA SER A 43 -6.06 3.17 -6.35
C SER A 43 -6.20 1.88 -5.54
N ALA A 44 -5.10 1.21 -5.25
CA ALA A 44 -5.06 -0.03 -4.47
C ALA A 44 -3.80 -0.09 -3.60
N ILE A 45 -3.88 -0.75 -2.46
CA ILE A 45 -2.74 -0.96 -1.55
C ILE A 45 -2.69 -2.42 -1.08
N VAL A 46 -1.50 -3.01 -1.15
CA VAL A 46 -1.20 -4.32 -0.55
C VAL A 46 -0.40 -4.07 0.73
N ILE A 47 -0.95 -4.46 1.87
CA ILE A 47 -0.37 -4.12 3.19
C ILE A 47 -0.40 -5.33 4.13
N VAL A 48 0.65 -5.44 4.95
CA VAL A 48 0.73 -6.44 6.03
C VAL A 48 -0.15 -5.99 7.17
N SER A 49 -0.92 -6.93 7.73
CA SER A 49 -1.94 -6.70 8.75
C SER A 49 -1.40 -5.87 9.95
N ASN A 50 -0.15 -6.08 10.34
CA ASN A 50 0.52 -5.35 11.42
C ASN A 50 0.55 -3.82 11.22
N PHE A 51 0.52 -3.35 9.97
CA PHE A 51 0.58 -1.92 9.63
C PHE A 51 -0.77 -1.36 9.15
N ALA A 52 -1.81 -2.19 9.08
CA ALA A 52 -3.13 -1.78 8.61
C ALA A 52 -3.77 -0.69 9.49
N HIS A 53 -3.45 -0.68 10.79
CA HIS A 53 -3.94 0.33 11.74
C HIS A 53 -3.50 1.77 11.39
N THR A 54 -2.34 1.94 10.73
CA THR A 54 -1.88 3.26 10.26
C THR A 54 -2.68 3.69 9.04
N LEU A 55 -2.93 2.77 8.10
CA LEU A 55 -3.72 3.01 6.90
C LEU A 55 -5.18 3.35 7.24
N GLU A 56 -5.78 2.65 8.20
CA GLU A 56 -7.18 2.85 8.63
C GLU A 56 -7.48 4.31 9.00
N LYS A 57 -6.50 5.01 9.60
CA LYS A 57 -6.64 6.41 10.01
C LYS A 57 -6.76 7.39 8.85
N VAL A 58 -6.31 7.01 7.66
CA VAL A 58 -6.15 7.93 6.51
C VAL A 58 -6.78 7.44 5.22
N VAL A 59 -7.19 6.17 5.13
CA VAL A 59 -7.68 5.57 3.88
C VAL A 59 -8.84 6.35 3.26
N PHE A 60 -9.73 6.91 4.09
CA PHE A 60 -10.88 7.71 3.63
C PHE A 60 -10.50 9.09 3.06
N ASN A 61 -9.28 9.57 3.33
CA ASN A 61 -8.74 10.82 2.77
C ASN A 61 -7.91 10.58 1.50
N THR A 62 -7.95 9.36 0.94
CA THR A 62 -7.13 8.96 -0.22
C THR A 62 -7.99 8.42 -1.36
N GLN A 63 -7.36 8.21 -2.52
CA GLN A 63 -8.00 7.61 -3.70
C GLN A 63 -8.01 6.07 -3.69
N VAL A 64 -7.57 5.45 -2.58
CA VAL A 64 -7.50 3.99 -2.45
C VAL A 64 -8.91 3.39 -2.43
N LYS A 65 -9.19 2.51 -3.39
CA LYS A 65 -10.46 1.80 -3.56
C LYS A 65 -10.39 0.35 -3.09
N HIS A 66 -9.20 -0.24 -3.14
CA HIS A 66 -8.97 -1.63 -2.80
C HIS A 66 -7.85 -1.77 -1.77
N VAL A 67 -8.16 -2.40 -0.63
CA VAL A 67 -7.18 -2.74 0.40
C VAL A 67 -7.03 -4.25 0.43
N ILE A 68 -5.82 -4.74 0.15
CA ILE A 68 -5.48 -6.16 0.17
C ILE A 68 -4.60 -6.40 1.40
N LEU A 69 -5.14 -7.14 2.36
CA LEU A 69 -4.42 -7.52 3.57
C LEU A 69 -3.66 -8.83 3.37
N THR A 70 -2.40 -8.85 3.78
CA THR A 70 -1.62 -10.09 3.93
C THR A 70 -1.20 -10.30 5.38
N ARG A 71 -0.98 -11.56 5.75
CA ARG A 71 -0.33 -11.95 7.00
C ARG A 71 1.18 -11.94 6.84
#